data_AF-A0A2T5BNM5-F1
#
_entry.id   AF-A0A2T5BNM5-F1
#
_cell.length_a   1.000
_cell.length_b   1.000
_cell.length_c   1.000
_cell.angle_alpha   90.00
_cell.angle_beta   90.00
_cell.angle_gamma   90.00
#
_symmetry.space_group_name_H-M   'P 1'
#
loop_
_entity.id
_entity.type
_entity.pdbx_description
1 polymer ?
#
loop_
_entity_poly.entity_id
_entity_poly.type
_entity_poly.pdbx_seq_one_letter_code
_entity_poly.pdbx_strand_id
1 'polypeptide(L)' 'MKNYLQNGHIVRVTTPAGGIASGGARVSWDNTTKEVTTPAAGRFPIGVAVEAAGNGATSVAVRLDGIATAAA' A
#
# COMPACT_ATOMS: atom_id res chain seq x y z
N MET A 1 -7.85 20.94 -11.00
CA MET A 1 -7.41 19.75 -10.25
C MET A 1 -8.65 18.90 -9.96
N LYS A 2 -8.71 17.67 -10.47
CA LYS A 2 -9.89 16.81 -10.30
C LYS A 2 -9.70 16.02 -9.00
N ASN A 3 -10.54 16.32 -8.01
CA ASN A 3 -10.54 15.62 -6.73
C ASN A 3 -11.43 14.38 -6.89
N TYR A 4 -10.83 13.19 -6.86
CA TYR A 4 -11.57 11.94 -6.97
C TYR A 4 -12.24 11.67 -5.63
N LEU A 5 -13.57 11.60 -5.62
CA LEU A 5 -14.34 11.18 -4.46
C LEU A 5 -13.94 9.73 -4.14
N GLN A 6 -13.17 9.51 -3.07
CA GLN A 6 -12.63 8.21 -2.72
C GLN A 6 -13.73 7.38 -2.03
N ASN A 7 -14.12 6.26 -2.66
CA ASN A 7 -15.09 5.33 -2.11
C ASN A 7 -14.51 4.62 -0.87
N GLY A 8 -14.79 5.12 0.34
CA GLY A 8 -14.17 4.63 1.58
C GLY A 8 -12.66 4.90 1.65
N HIS A 9 -11.98 4.47 2.73
CA HIS A 9 -10.53 4.73 2.94
C HIS A 9 -9.59 4.00 1.95
N ILE A 10 -9.79 4.15 0.64
CA ILE A 10 -8.89 3.64 -0.40
C ILE A 10 -8.00 4.80 -0.88
N VAL A 11 -6.69 4.65 -0.71
CA VAL A 11 -5.69 5.66 -1.10
C VAL A 11 -4.70 5.06 -2.09
N ARG A 12 -4.29 5.82 -3.12
CA ARG A 12 -3.17 5.43 -3.99
C ARG A 12 -1.84 5.85 -3.36
N VAL A 13 -0.93 4.90 -3.26
CA VAL A 13 0.37 5.07 -2.58
C VAL A 13 1.49 4.47 -3.44
N THR A 14 2.72 4.93 -3.25
CA THR A 14 3.90 4.43 -3.96
C THR A 14 4.13 2.94 -3.67
N THR A 15 4.44 2.17 -4.72
CA THR A 15 4.78 0.74 -4.67
C THR A 15 6.29 0.54 -4.89
N PRO A 16 6.91 -0.54 -4.39
CA PRO A 16 8.30 -0.87 -4.72
C PRO A 16 8.47 -1.16 -6.20
N ALA A 17 9.71 -1.08 -6.69
CA ALA A 17 10.07 -1.35 -8.08
C ALA A 17 9.57 -2.71 -8.58
N GLY A 18 9.62 -3.74 -7.72
CA GLY A 18 9.13 -5.09 -8.01
C GLY A 18 7.60 -5.24 -7.98
N GLY A 19 6.88 -4.20 -7.56
CA GLY A 19 5.42 -4.18 -7.51
C GLY A 19 4.80 -4.92 -6.32
N ILE A 20 3.47 -5.05 -6.35
CA ILE A 20 2.66 -5.85 -5.43
C ILE A 20 1.95 -6.93 -6.26
N ALA A 21 2.22 -8.19 -5.93
CA ALA A 21 1.88 -9.32 -6.80
C ALA A 21 0.37 -9.52 -7.02
N SER A 22 -0.49 -9.14 -6.08
CA SER A 22 -1.93 -9.38 -6.19
C SER A 22 -2.80 -8.33 -5.47
N GLY A 23 -3.98 -8.08 -6.03
CA GLY A 23 -5.09 -7.51 -5.28
C GLY A 23 -5.57 -8.50 -4.21
N GLY A 24 -5.91 -8.00 -3.03
CA GLY A 24 -6.19 -8.78 -1.83
C GLY A 24 -4.96 -9.05 -0.95
N ALA A 25 -3.74 -8.74 -1.41
CA ALA A 25 -2.54 -8.92 -0.61
C ALA A 25 -2.53 -7.96 0.60
N ARG A 26 -2.19 -8.48 1.79
CA ARG A 26 -1.82 -7.62 2.93
C ARG A 26 -0.60 -6.80 2.55
N VAL A 27 -0.57 -5.55 2.97
CA VAL A 27 0.53 -4.63 2.68
C VAL A 27 0.91 -3.82 3.91
N SER A 28 2.17 -3.40 3.94
CA SER A 28 2.77 -2.61 5.00
C SER A 28 3.46 -1.37 4.45
N TRP A 29 3.50 -0.31 5.25
CA TRP A 29 4.33 0.85 5.00
C TRP A 29 5.77 0.60 5.45
N ASP A 30 6.72 0.86 4.55
CA ASP A 30 8.15 0.91 4.84
C ASP A 30 8.57 2.38 5.03
N ASN A 31 8.85 2.76 6.27
CA ASN A 31 9.22 4.13 6.58
C ASN A 31 10.66 4.48 6.15
N THR A 32 11.48 3.49 5.80
CA THR A 32 12.85 3.72 5.31
C THR A 32 12.80 4.09 3.83
N THR A 33 12.13 3.27 3.00
CA THR A 33 12.06 3.49 1.55
C THR A 33 10.91 4.39 1.12
N LYS A 34 9.94 4.67 2.00
CA LYS A 34 8.73 5.47 1.74
C LYS A 34 7.80 4.84 0.70
N GLU A 35 7.63 3.52 0.79
CA GLU A 35 6.83 2.74 -0.15
C GLU A 35 5.93 1.74 0.59
N VAL A 36 4.83 1.36 -0.06
CA VAL A 36 3.97 0.26 0.38
C VAL A 36 4.51 -1.04 -0.17
N THR A 37 4.83 -1.98 0.70
CA THR A 37 5.52 -3.24 0.37
C THR A 37 4.83 -4.43 1.02
N THR A 38 5.28 -5.64 0.68
CA THR A 38 4.84 -6.87 1.34
C THR A 38 5.16 -6.83 2.85
N PRO A 39 4.29 -7.38 3.71
CA PRO A 39 4.51 -7.40 5.15
C PRO A 39 5.81 -8.11 5.52
N ALA A 40 6.56 -7.51 6.44
CA ALA A 40 7.78 -8.06 7.01
C ALA A 40 8.11 -7.29 8.30
N ALA A 41 9.02 -7.85 9.10
CA ALA A 41 9.45 -7.23 10.36
C ALA A 41 9.98 -5.80 10.15
N GLY A 42 9.70 -4.92 11.09
CA GLY A 42 10.08 -3.49 11.04
C GLY A 42 9.20 -2.63 10.14
N ARG A 43 8.11 -3.19 9.57
CA ARG A 43 7.16 -2.46 8.71
C ARG A 43 5.82 -2.29 9.39
N PHE A 44 5.11 -1.22 9.05
CA PHE A 44 3.83 -0.89 9.67
C PHE A 44 2.69 -1.51 8.85
N PRO A 45 1.92 -2.49 9.36
CA PRO A 45 0.81 -3.08 8.61
C PRO A 45 -0.33 -2.06 8.45
N ILE A 46 -0.64 -1.68 7.21
CA ILE A 46 -1.58 -0.58 6.93
C ILE A 46 -2.90 -1.02 6.30
N GLY A 47 -2.94 -2.19 5.66
CA GLY A 47 -4.15 -2.62 4.95
C GLY A 47 -3.95 -3.67 3.89
N VAL A 48 -4.79 -3.56 2.85
CA VAL A 48 -4.88 -4.52 1.74
C VAL A 48 -4.78 -3.79 0.41
N ALA A 49 -3.95 -4.29 -0.51
CA ALA A 49 -3.91 -3.83 -1.89
C ALA A 49 -5.21 -4.20 -2.61
N VAL A 50 -5.88 -3.25 -3.27
CA VAL A 50 -7.15 -3.51 -3.97
C VAL A 50 -6.90 -4.08 -5.37
N GLU A 51 -5.72 -3.80 -5.93
CA GLU A 51 -5.30 -4.19 -7.26
C GLU A 51 -3.84 -4.68 -7.23
N ALA A 52 -3.46 -5.52 -8.20
CA ALA A 52 -2.05 -5.85 -8.39
C ALA A 52 -1.31 -4.62 -8.95
N ALA A 53 -0.07 -4.42 -8.52
CA ALA A 53 0.84 -3.46 -9.13
C ALA A 53 1.97 -4.23 -9.80
N GLY A 54 1.98 -4.26 -11.13
CA GLY A 54 3.01 -4.95 -11.90
C GLY A 54 4.40 -4.31 -11.74
N ASN A 55 5.44 -5.02 -12.20
CA ASN A 55 6.81 -4.51 -12.20
C ASN A 55 6.90 -3.16 -12.92
N GLY A 56 7.54 -2.17 -12.28
CA GLY A 56 7.65 -0.80 -12.81
C GLY A 56 6.40 0.07 -12.65
N ALA A 57 5.32 -0.44 -12.05
CA ALA A 57 4.23 0.42 -11.60
C ALA A 57 4.75 1.41 -10.56
N THR A 58 4.21 2.63 -10.56
CA THR A 58 4.61 3.69 -9.62
C THR A 58 3.63 3.89 -8.47
N SER A 59 2.46 3.26 -8.53
CA SER A 59 1.45 3.34 -7.48
C SER A 59 0.56 2.10 -7.41
N VAL A 60 -0.01 1.87 -6.23
CA VAL A 60 -1.02 0.83 -5.93
C VAL A 60 -2.14 1.44 -5.10
N ALA A 61 -3.40 1.04 -5.35
CA ALA A 61 -4.52 1.40 -4.48
C ALA A 61 -4.57 0.48 -3.24
N VAL A 62 -4.62 1.08 -2.05
CA VAL A 62 -4.66 0.37 -0.76
C VAL A 62 -5.92 0.73 -0.01
N ARG A 63 -6.69 -0.27 0.42
CA ARG A 63 -7.71 -0.07 1.45
C ARG A 63 -7.03 -0.08 2.81
N LEU A 64 -7.05 1.06 3.48
CA LEU A 64 -6.48 1.24 4.81
C LEU A 64 -7.36 0.59 5.88
N ASP A 65 -6.74 -0.09 6.85
CA ASP A 65 -7.44 -0.72 7.99
C ASP A 65 -7.66 0.25 9.17
N GLY A 66 -7.01 1.42 9.15
CA GLY A 66 -6.99 2.36 10.27
C GLY A 66 -5.60 2.96 10.49
N ILE A 67 -5.25 3.23 11.74
CA ILE A 67 -3.94 3.80 12.12
C ILE A 67 -2.97 2.68 12.50
N ALA A 68 -1.88 2.54 11.74
CA ALA A 68 -0.80 1.61 12.04
C ALA A 68 0.26 2.28 12.92
N THR A 69 0.15 2.16 14.24
CA THR A 69 1.08 2.81 15.19
C THR A 69 2.26 1.94 15.62
N ALA A 70 2.22 0.63 15.33
CA ALA A 70 3.28 -0.32 15.68
C ALA A 70 3.81 -1.02 14.42
N ALA A 71 5.13 -1.17 14.35
CA ALA A 71 5.77 -2.04 13.38
C ALA A 71 5.55 -3.52 13.78
N ALA A 72 5.45 -4.39 12.78
CA ALA A 72 5.42 -5.84 12.95
C ALA A 72 6.79 -6.40 13.31
#